data_AF-A0A2V7H5B0-F1
#
_entry.id   AF-A0A2V7H5B0-F1
#
_cell.length_a   1.000
_cell.length_b   1.000
_cell.length_c   1.000
_cell.angle_alpha   90.00
_cell.angle_beta   90.00
_cell.angle_gamma   90.00
#
_symmetry.space_group_name_H-M   'P 1'
#
loop_
_entity.id
_entity.type
_entity.pdbx_description
1 polymer ?
#
loop_
_entity_poly.entity_id
_entity_poly.type
_entity_poly.pdbx_seq_one_letter_code
_entity_poly.pdbx_strand_id
1 'polypeptide(L)'
;MIGAIMGVLVLVWAQGSHTPWRDIGYVRPRSWIRSVAIASVVGVVFKLVMKAVVMPMFGADPINQRYHYLTGNLAALLPMIFVVIIGGGFGEETFYRGFLFERLGKLIGSSTAAKAAIVLITSVVFGLAHYSDQGLAGVEQAMITGLAFGTTFALTGSLFPIMIAHAAFDVTALAIIYWDVESAVAHLILK
;
A
#
# COMPACT_ATOMS: atom_id res chain seq x y z
N MET A 1 1.20 3.21 -13.20
CA MET A 1 2.52 2.86 -13.80
C MET A 1 3.72 3.48 -13.10
N ILE A 2 3.63 4.70 -12.56
CA ILE A 2 4.75 5.36 -11.84
C ILE A 2 5.33 4.47 -10.74
N GLY A 3 4.49 3.82 -9.92
CA GLY A 3 4.92 2.86 -8.89
C GLY A 3 5.88 1.78 -9.39
N ALA A 4 5.54 1.09 -10.47
CA ALA A 4 6.37 0.02 -11.02
C ALA A 4 7.75 0.53 -11.47
N ILE A 5 7.78 1.72 -12.09
CA ILE A 5 9.02 2.38 -12.51
C ILE A 5 9.86 2.71 -11.27
N MET A 6 9.26 3.27 -10.22
CA MET A 6 9.97 3.55 -8.96
C MET A 6 10.62 2.30 -8.37
N GLY A 7 9.88 1.19 -8.30
CA GLY A 7 10.41 -0.08 -7.79
C GLY A 7 11.61 -0.59 -8.61
N VAL A 8 11.50 -0.57 -9.94
CA VAL A 8 12.61 -0.96 -10.83
C VAL A 8 13.82 -0.04 -10.66
N LEU A 9 13.62 1.28 -10.60
CA LEU A 9 14.69 2.23 -10.37
C LEU A 9 15.40 2.00 -9.04
N VAL A 10 14.67 1.66 -7.98
CA VAL A 10 15.25 1.26 -6.69
C VAL A 10 16.10 0.00 -6.83
N LEU A 11 15.64 -1.02 -7.56
CA LEU A 11 16.44 -2.24 -7.75
C LEU A 11 17.71 -1.99 -8.56
N VAL A 12 17.63 -1.17 -9.62
CA VAL A 12 18.79 -0.74 -10.41
C VAL A 12 19.78 0.04 -9.53
N TRP A 13 19.26 0.97 -8.73
CA TRP A 13 20.06 1.72 -7.77
C TRP A 13 20.70 0.81 -6.70
N ALA A 14 19.98 -0.17 -6.18
CA ALA A 14 20.49 -1.10 -5.17
C ALA A 14 21.64 -1.93 -5.75
N GLN A 15 21.50 -2.39 -6.99
CA GLN A 15 22.56 -3.07 -7.73
C GLN A 15 23.79 -2.19 -7.94
N GLY A 16 23.60 -0.95 -8.41
CA GLY A 16 24.69 -0.01 -8.70
C GLY A 16 25.40 0.52 -7.44
N SER A 17 24.69 0.62 -6.32
CA SER A 17 25.25 1.04 -5.02
C SER A 17 25.79 -0.13 -4.18
N HIS A 18 25.70 -1.37 -4.68
CA HIS A 18 25.98 -2.59 -3.94
C HIS A 18 25.23 -2.70 -2.61
N THR A 19 24.04 -2.10 -2.52
CA THR A 19 23.18 -2.22 -1.33
C THR A 19 22.57 -3.62 -1.30
N PRO A 20 22.81 -4.43 -0.24
CA PRO A 20 22.23 -5.75 -0.12
C PRO A 20 20.70 -5.71 -0.17
N TRP A 21 20.09 -6.61 -0.95
CA TRP A 21 18.63 -6.70 -1.08
C TRP A 21 17.92 -6.93 0.26
N ARG A 22 18.62 -7.57 1.21
CA ARG A 22 18.13 -7.77 2.58
C ARG A 22 17.95 -6.45 3.32
N ASP A 23 18.77 -5.44 3.04
CA ASP A 23 18.75 -4.16 3.76
C ASP A 23 17.57 -3.28 3.32
N ILE A 24 17.11 -3.47 2.08
CA ILE A 24 15.83 -2.91 1.59
C ILE A 24 14.65 -3.88 1.81
N GLY A 25 14.84 -4.95 2.58
CA GLY A 25 13.75 -5.78 3.09
C GLY A 25 13.27 -6.93 2.19
N TYR A 26 14.00 -7.30 1.13
CA TYR A 26 13.76 -8.56 0.40
C TYR A 26 14.26 -9.76 1.22
N VAL A 27 13.57 -10.03 2.33
CA VAL A 27 13.82 -11.14 3.23
C VAL A 27 12.81 -12.24 2.95
N ARG A 28 13.30 -13.43 2.58
CA ARG A 28 12.45 -14.58 2.26
C ARG A 28 11.60 -14.97 3.48
N PRO A 29 10.26 -15.13 3.32
CA PRO A 29 9.42 -15.61 4.40
C PRO A 29 9.74 -17.07 4.75
N ARG A 30 9.48 -17.45 6.02
CA ARG A 30 9.65 -18.85 6.48
C ARG A 30 8.75 -19.83 5.73
N SER A 31 7.54 -19.42 5.40
CA SER A 31 6.59 -20.19 4.58
C SER A 31 5.85 -19.24 3.64
N TRP A 32 6.00 -19.48 2.33
CA TRP A 32 5.33 -18.69 1.30
C TRP A 32 3.81 -18.83 1.35
N ILE A 33 3.31 -20.06 1.45
CA ILE A 33 1.86 -20.33 1.49
C ILE A 33 1.22 -19.59 2.67
N ARG A 34 1.81 -19.71 3.86
CA ARG A 34 1.29 -19.03 5.06
C ARG A 34 1.36 -17.51 4.93
N SER A 35 2.45 -16.99 4.36
CA SER A 35 2.63 -15.54 4.21
C SER A 35 1.61 -14.98 3.21
N VAL A 36 1.41 -15.66 2.08
CA VAL A 36 0.40 -15.28 1.09
C VAL A 36 -1.00 -15.33 1.72
N ALA A 37 -1.38 -16.44 2.33
CA ALA A 37 -2.71 -16.59 2.92
C ALA A 37 -3.02 -15.53 3.99
N ILE A 38 -2.10 -15.33 4.94
CA ILE A 38 -2.31 -14.36 6.03
C ILE A 38 -2.29 -12.92 5.49
N ALA A 39 -1.30 -12.56 4.68
CA ALA A 39 -1.18 -11.21 4.16
C ALA A 39 -2.36 -10.82 3.27
N SER A 40 -2.85 -11.74 2.42
CA SER A 40 -4.04 -11.50 1.60
C SER A 40 -5.28 -11.27 2.46
N VAL A 41 -5.52 -12.09 3.50
CA VAL A 41 -6.63 -11.89 4.43
C VAL A 41 -6.51 -10.54 5.15
N VAL A 42 -5.32 -10.20 5.64
CA VAL A 42 -5.06 -8.90 6.30
C VAL A 42 -5.36 -7.74 5.34
N GLY A 43 -4.88 -7.80 4.10
CA GLY A 43 -5.13 -6.77 3.09
C GLY A 43 -6.62 -6.59 2.77
N VAL A 44 -7.35 -7.68 2.54
CA VAL A 44 -8.79 -7.67 2.28
C VAL A 44 -9.55 -7.06 3.46
N VAL A 45 -9.32 -7.57 4.67
CA VAL A 45 -9.97 -7.07 5.89
C VAL A 45 -9.65 -5.60 6.11
N PHE A 46 -8.38 -5.20 5.92
CA PHE A 46 -7.98 -3.82 6.09
C PHE A 46 -8.69 -2.90 5.08
N LYS A 47 -8.83 -3.30 3.82
CA LYS A 47 -9.60 -2.49 2.85
C LYS A 47 -11.07 -2.37 3.22
N LEU A 48 -11.69 -3.46 3.67
CA LEU A 48 -13.09 -3.44 4.10
C LEU A 48 -13.30 -2.52 5.31
N VAL A 49 -12.40 -2.57 6.29
CA VAL A 49 -12.42 -1.65 7.46
C VAL A 49 -12.23 -0.21 7.01
N MET A 50 -11.28 0.06 6.11
CA MET A 50 -11.10 1.41 5.55
C MET A 50 -12.38 1.92 4.90
N LYS A 51 -13.02 1.13 4.03
CA LYS A 51 -14.23 1.54 3.30
C LYS A 51 -15.46 1.68 4.21
N ALA A 52 -15.67 0.76 5.15
CA ALA A 52 -16.90 0.68 5.94
C ALA A 52 -16.88 1.49 7.25
N VAL A 53 -15.69 1.86 7.74
CA VAL A 53 -15.54 2.53 9.04
C VAL A 53 -14.73 3.82 8.89
N VAL A 54 -13.49 3.72 8.43
CA VAL A 54 -12.57 4.86 8.50
C VAL A 54 -13.00 5.98 7.55
N MET A 55 -13.15 5.67 6.26
CA MET A 55 -13.52 6.67 5.25
C MET A 55 -14.83 7.42 5.58
N PRO A 56 -15.93 6.76 6.00
CA PRO A 56 -17.14 7.46 6.46
C PRO A 56 -16.90 8.37 7.67
N MET A 57 -16.07 7.97 8.65
CA MET A 57 -15.78 8.81 9.83
C MET A 57 -15.11 10.14 9.46
N PHE A 58 -14.40 10.19 8.34
CA PHE A 58 -13.76 11.41 7.81
C PHE A 58 -14.58 12.08 6.71
N GLY A 59 -15.81 11.63 6.45
CA GLY A 59 -16.72 12.24 5.48
C GLY A 59 -16.32 12.03 4.02
N ALA A 60 -15.59 10.95 3.72
CA ALA A 60 -15.27 10.59 2.34
C ALA A 60 -16.53 10.19 1.57
N ASP A 61 -16.58 10.52 0.27
CA ASP A 61 -17.67 10.09 -0.61
C ASP A 61 -17.76 8.55 -0.64
N PRO A 62 -18.95 7.97 -0.44
CA PRO A 62 -19.14 6.51 -0.52
C PRO A 62 -18.81 5.94 -1.90
N ILE A 63 -18.73 6.74 -2.97
CA ILE A 63 -18.39 6.29 -4.32
C ILE A 63 -17.10 6.96 -4.80
N ASN A 64 -16.15 6.17 -5.28
CA ASN A 64 -14.93 6.70 -5.87
C ASN A 64 -15.15 7.12 -7.34
N GLN A 65 -15.63 8.35 -7.55
CA GLN A 65 -15.94 8.89 -8.88
C GLN A 65 -14.76 8.80 -9.87
N ARG A 66 -13.51 8.92 -9.39
CA ARG A 66 -12.30 8.85 -10.21
C ARG A 66 -12.12 7.49 -10.87
N TYR A 67 -12.51 6.42 -10.18
CA TYR A 67 -12.33 5.04 -10.61
C TYR A 67 -13.63 4.35 -11.03
N HIS A 68 -14.77 5.05 -10.99
CA HIS A 68 -16.08 4.49 -11.29
C HIS A 68 -16.24 4.01 -12.75
N TYR A 69 -15.35 4.40 -13.67
CA TYR A 69 -15.30 3.83 -15.03
C TYR A 69 -14.96 2.33 -15.07
N LEU A 70 -14.52 1.76 -13.94
CA LEU A 70 -14.26 0.33 -13.78
C LEU A 70 -15.53 -0.49 -13.54
N THR A 71 -16.64 0.14 -13.13
CA THR A 71 -17.90 -0.55 -12.85
C THR A 71 -18.38 -1.36 -14.04
N GLY A 72 -18.50 -2.68 -13.88
CA GLY A 72 -18.88 -3.62 -14.94
C GLY A 72 -17.93 -3.70 -16.15
N ASN A 73 -16.77 -3.03 -16.12
CA ASN A 73 -15.88 -2.87 -17.26
C ASN A 73 -14.64 -3.76 -17.15
N LEU A 74 -14.76 -5.01 -17.63
CA LEU A 74 -13.68 -5.98 -17.54
C LEU A 74 -12.42 -5.55 -18.33
N ALA A 75 -12.60 -4.88 -19.47
CA ALA A 75 -11.50 -4.41 -20.31
C ALA A 75 -10.64 -3.37 -19.59
N ALA A 76 -11.25 -2.51 -18.76
CA ALA A 76 -10.53 -1.56 -17.92
C ALA A 76 -10.00 -2.20 -16.62
N LEU A 77 -10.71 -3.18 -16.06
CA LEU A 77 -10.32 -3.87 -14.83
C LEU A 77 -9.01 -4.66 -14.99
N LEU A 78 -8.87 -5.45 -16.07
CA LEU A 78 -7.70 -6.32 -16.28
C LEU A 78 -6.35 -5.58 -16.23
N PRO A 79 -6.14 -4.49 -16.99
CA PRO A 79 -4.90 -3.72 -16.87
C PRO A 79 -4.78 -3.03 -15.50
N MET A 80 -5.89 -2.63 -14.87
CA MET A 80 -5.85 -2.02 -13.54
C MET A 80 -5.39 -2.99 -12.45
N ILE A 81 -5.76 -4.28 -12.53
CA ILE A 81 -5.24 -5.32 -11.63
C ILE A 81 -3.72 -5.39 -11.71
N PHE A 82 -3.15 -5.34 -12.92
CA PHE A 82 -1.69 -5.30 -13.08
C PHE A 82 -1.09 -4.02 -12.47
N VAL A 83 -1.72 -2.87 -12.68
CA VAL A 83 -1.28 -1.60 -12.12
C VAL A 83 -1.25 -1.62 -10.60
N VAL A 84 -2.27 -2.17 -9.93
CA VAL A 84 -2.29 -2.18 -8.46
C VAL A 84 -1.37 -3.24 -7.86
N ILE A 85 -1.23 -4.41 -8.49
CA ILE A 85 -0.34 -5.46 -7.98
C ILE A 85 1.13 -5.05 -8.16
N ILE A 86 1.52 -4.62 -9.37
CA ILE A 86 2.92 -4.31 -9.68
C ILE A 86 3.27 -2.87 -9.31
N GLY A 87 2.36 -1.93 -9.54
CA GLY A 87 2.56 -0.53 -9.20
C GLY A 87 2.45 -0.29 -7.69
N GLY A 88 1.30 -0.58 -7.10
CA GLY A 88 1.04 -0.41 -5.67
C GLY A 88 1.79 -1.45 -4.84
N GLY A 89 1.42 -2.72 -4.99
CA GLY A 89 1.97 -3.82 -4.20
C GLY A 89 3.50 -3.91 -4.25
N PHE A 90 4.09 -4.07 -5.44
CA PHE A 90 5.55 -4.17 -5.58
C PHE A 90 6.24 -2.80 -5.56
N GLY A 91 5.85 -1.90 -6.45
CA GLY A 91 6.59 -0.67 -6.75
C GLY A 91 6.64 0.30 -5.57
N GLU A 92 5.49 0.61 -5.00
CA GLU A 92 5.40 1.53 -3.87
C GLU A 92 6.06 0.95 -2.63
N GLU A 93 5.84 -0.32 -2.29
CA GLU A 93 6.50 -0.90 -1.11
C GLU A 93 8.01 -0.98 -1.24
N THR A 94 8.52 -1.29 -2.45
CA THR A 94 9.96 -1.27 -2.73
C THR A 94 10.56 0.14 -2.50
N PHE A 95 9.84 1.18 -2.90
CA PHE A 95 10.28 2.56 -2.73
C PHE A 95 10.11 3.07 -1.30
N TYR A 96 8.89 3.06 -0.77
CA TYR A 96 8.56 3.67 0.51
C TYR A 96 9.04 2.86 1.70
N ARG A 97 8.96 1.52 1.66
CA ARG A 97 9.35 0.64 2.78
C ARG A 97 10.73 0.07 2.59
N GLY A 98 11.14 -0.22 1.36
CA GLY A 98 12.50 -0.67 1.08
C GLY A 98 13.50 0.48 1.11
N PHE A 99 13.49 1.30 0.05
CA PHE A 99 14.49 2.33 -0.17
C PHE A 99 14.48 3.44 0.89
N LEU A 100 13.33 4.08 1.15
CA LEU A 100 13.30 5.22 2.07
C LEU A 100 13.64 4.83 3.52
N PHE A 101 13.18 3.66 4.01
CA PHE A 101 13.58 3.20 5.34
C PHE A 101 15.07 2.94 5.43
N GLU A 102 15.66 2.33 4.41
CA GLU A 102 17.07 2.01 4.41
C GLU A 102 17.93 3.29 4.33
N ARG A 103 17.54 4.27 3.50
CA ARG A 103 18.22 5.57 3.41
C ARG A 103 18.07 6.41 4.68
N LEU A 104 16.86 6.54 5.20
CA LEU A 104 16.62 7.29 6.44
C LEU A 104 17.23 6.57 7.64
N GLY A 105 17.22 5.24 7.67
CA GLY A 105 17.88 4.46 8.72
C GLY A 105 19.39 4.67 8.77
N LYS A 106 20.04 4.85 7.60
CA LYS A 106 21.45 5.26 7.54
C LYS A 106 21.69 6.70 7.99
N LEU A 107 20.72 7.59 7.80
CA LEU A 107 20.84 9.01 8.13
C LEU A 107 20.57 9.30 9.61
N ILE A 108 19.50 8.75 10.17
CA ILE A 108 19.01 9.06 11.53
C ILE A 108 19.10 7.88 12.50
N GLY A 109 19.62 6.73 12.05
CA GLY A 109 19.90 5.57 12.88
C GLY A 109 18.77 4.55 12.99
N SER A 110 18.95 3.57 13.87
CA SER A 110 18.10 2.37 14.01
C SER A 110 17.38 2.25 15.35
N SER A 111 17.45 3.29 16.20
CA SER A 111 16.75 3.33 17.49
C SER A 111 15.23 3.26 17.29
N THR A 112 14.49 2.89 18.34
CA THR A 112 13.01 2.86 18.28
C THR A 112 12.43 4.21 17.90
N ALA A 113 12.98 5.31 18.43
CA ALA A 113 12.56 6.66 18.09
C ALA A 113 12.86 7.00 16.61
N ALA A 114 14.03 6.61 16.10
CA ALA A 114 14.37 6.80 14.69
C ALA A 114 13.41 6.01 13.78
N LYS A 115 13.15 4.73 14.08
CA LYS A 115 12.18 3.92 13.34
C LYS A 115 10.78 4.54 13.35
N ALA A 116 10.31 5.01 14.50
CA ALA A 116 9.02 5.70 14.59
C ALA A 116 8.99 6.97 13.72
N ALA A 117 10.06 7.77 13.73
CA ALA A 117 10.18 8.94 12.85
C ALA A 117 10.16 8.55 11.36
N ILE A 118 10.87 7.49 10.97
CA ILE A 118 10.87 6.98 9.59
C ILE A 118 9.47 6.55 9.17
N VAL A 119 8.74 5.82 10.03
CA VAL A 119 7.35 5.42 9.77
C VAL A 119 6.49 6.65 9.53
N LEU A 120 6.57 7.67 10.41
CA LEU A 120 5.77 8.90 10.26
C LEU A 120 6.11 9.66 8.97
N ILE A 121 7.40 9.88 8.70
CA ILE A 121 7.88 10.59 7.51
C ILE A 121 7.41 9.87 6.24
N THR A 122 7.68 8.57 6.13
CA THR A 122 7.32 7.81 4.92
C THR A 122 5.82 7.73 4.73
N SER A 123 5.03 7.65 5.81
CA SER A 123 3.56 7.67 5.75
C SER A 123 3.01 9.00 5.26
N VAL A 124 3.57 10.13 5.73
CA VAL A 124 3.17 11.46 5.28
C VAL A 124 3.52 11.66 3.81
N VAL A 125 4.74 11.31 3.39
CA VAL A 125 5.16 11.43 1.98
C VAL A 125 4.28 10.55 1.08
N PHE A 126 4.00 9.32 1.51
CA PHE A 126 3.12 8.39 0.80
C PHE A 126 1.69 8.95 0.68
N GLY A 127 1.14 9.49 1.77
CA GLY A 127 -0.15 10.17 1.78
C GLY A 127 -0.21 11.32 0.78
N LEU A 128 0.74 12.26 0.86
CA LEU A 128 0.81 13.42 -0.01
C LEU A 128 0.92 13.05 -1.49
N ALA A 129 1.63 11.96 -1.81
CA ALA A 129 1.74 11.47 -3.18
C ALA A 129 0.39 11.04 -3.79
N HIS A 130 -0.62 10.74 -2.96
CA HIS A 130 -1.96 10.34 -3.41
C HIS A 130 -2.92 11.53 -3.61
N TYR A 131 -2.57 12.72 -3.15
CA TYR A 131 -3.48 13.87 -3.17
C TYR A 131 -3.94 14.26 -4.58
N SER A 132 -3.03 14.29 -5.55
CA SER A 132 -3.33 14.77 -6.90
C SER A 132 -4.27 13.86 -7.68
N ASP A 133 -4.28 12.55 -7.39
CA ASP A 133 -5.11 11.58 -8.10
C ASP A 133 -6.37 11.20 -7.32
N GLN A 134 -6.31 11.17 -5.98
CA GLN A 134 -7.37 10.63 -5.13
C GLN A 134 -7.95 11.65 -4.13
N GLY A 135 -7.45 12.89 -4.12
CA GLY A 135 -7.91 13.94 -3.22
C GLY A 135 -7.66 13.64 -1.74
N LEU A 136 -8.42 14.29 -0.86
CA LEU A 136 -8.26 14.15 0.59
C LEU A 136 -8.52 12.73 1.11
N ALA A 137 -9.55 12.05 0.60
CA ALA A 137 -9.85 10.67 0.97
C ALA A 137 -8.71 9.71 0.58
N GLY A 138 -8.06 9.96 -0.56
CA GLY A 138 -6.85 9.27 -0.97
C GLY A 138 -5.68 9.49 -0.02
N VAL A 139 -5.43 10.75 0.38
CA VAL A 139 -4.38 11.08 1.36
C VAL A 139 -4.63 10.38 2.68
N GLU A 140 -5.85 10.46 3.21
CA GLU A 140 -6.22 9.83 4.49
C GLU A 140 -5.97 8.32 4.46
N GLN A 141 -6.54 7.63 3.47
CA GLN A 141 -6.35 6.19 3.31
C GLN A 141 -4.87 5.85 3.15
N ALA A 142 -4.15 6.56 2.30
CA ALA A 142 -2.73 6.33 2.06
C ALA A 142 -1.90 6.61 3.33
N MET A 143 -2.21 7.61 4.15
CA MET A 143 -1.53 7.85 5.42
C MET A 143 -1.74 6.70 6.41
N ILE A 144 -2.97 6.18 6.53
CA ILE A 144 -3.28 5.08 7.46
C ILE A 144 -2.62 3.78 7.00
N THR A 145 -2.70 3.46 5.71
CA THR A 145 -1.96 2.35 5.09
C THR A 145 -0.45 2.55 5.25
N GLY A 146 -0.01 3.79 5.04
CA GLY A 146 1.25 4.41 5.45
C GLY A 146 1.81 3.84 6.74
N LEU A 147 1.08 4.15 7.81
CA LEU A 147 1.43 3.85 9.19
C LEU A 147 1.38 2.35 9.47
N ALA A 148 0.35 1.65 8.97
CA ALA A 148 0.18 0.21 9.20
C ALA A 148 1.33 -0.59 8.56
N PHE A 149 1.62 -0.34 7.30
CA PHE A 149 2.66 -1.05 6.55
C PHE A 149 4.05 -0.58 6.96
N GLY A 150 4.25 0.71 7.20
CA GLY A 150 5.50 1.24 7.73
C GLY A 150 5.85 0.62 9.09
N THR A 151 4.89 0.54 10.01
CA THR A 151 5.09 -0.11 11.32
C THR A 151 5.39 -1.59 11.16
N THR A 152 4.63 -2.29 10.32
CA THR A 152 4.86 -3.72 10.02
C THR A 152 6.28 -3.94 9.49
N PHE A 153 6.75 -3.07 8.59
CA PHE A 153 8.11 -3.13 8.07
C PHE A 153 9.16 -2.84 9.15
N ALA A 154 8.95 -1.82 9.97
CA ALA A 154 9.88 -1.46 11.05
C ALA A 154 10.12 -2.61 12.06
N LEU A 155 9.08 -3.44 12.26
CA LEU A 155 9.08 -4.59 13.15
C LEU A 155 9.65 -5.87 12.49
N THR A 156 9.37 -6.09 11.21
CA THR A 156 9.67 -7.36 10.53
C THR A 156 10.87 -7.31 9.60
N GLY A 157 11.19 -6.13 9.05
CA GLY A 157 12.20 -5.94 8.01
C GLY A 157 11.90 -6.71 6.71
N SER A 158 10.65 -7.11 6.45
CA SER A 158 10.29 -7.93 5.30
C SER A 158 9.23 -7.26 4.44
N LEU A 159 9.51 -7.12 3.14
CA LEU A 159 8.60 -6.53 2.16
C LEU A 159 7.51 -7.50 1.71
N PHE A 160 7.82 -8.80 1.53
CA PHE A 160 6.89 -9.71 0.86
C PHE A 160 5.49 -9.78 1.49
N PRO A 161 5.33 -9.91 2.83
CA PRO A 161 4.00 -9.89 3.43
C PRO A 161 3.27 -8.57 3.20
N ILE A 162 3.98 -7.45 3.20
CA ILE A 162 3.40 -6.12 3.00
C ILE A 162 2.99 -5.91 1.55
N MET A 163 3.84 -6.30 0.59
CA MET A 163 3.51 -6.27 -0.85
C MET A 163 2.24 -7.06 -1.16
N ILE A 164 2.11 -8.25 -0.56
CA ILE A 164 0.92 -9.11 -0.74
C ILE A 164 -0.31 -8.47 -0.09
N ALA A 165 -0.17 -7.93 1.12
CA ALA A 165 -1.28 -7.27 1.81
C ALA A 165 -1.75 -6.01 1.06
N HIS A 166 -0.83 -5.20 0.54
CA HIS A 166 -1.12 -4.03 -0.26
C HIS A 166 -1.82 -4.42 -1.57
N ALA A 167 -1.27 -5.38 -2.31
CA ALA A 167 -1.90 -5.88 -3.54
C ALA A 167 -3.32 -6.41 -3.28
N ALA A 168 -3.52 -7.16 -2.19
CA ALA A 168 -4.84 -7.66 -1.82
C ALA A 168 -5.80 -6.53 -1.39
N PHE A 169 -5.30 -5.52 -0.68
CA PHE A 169 -6.06 -4.31 -0.31
C PHE A 169 -6.58 -3.59 -1.56
N ASP A 170 -5.71 -3.37 -2.56
CA ASP A 170 -6.11 -2.66 -3.77
C ASP A 170 -7.01 -3.50 -4.67
N VAL A 171 -6.73 -4.80 -4.85
CA VAL A 171 -7.60 -5.70 -5.61
C VAL A 171 -8.99 -5.77 -4.97
N THR A 172 -9.07 -5.73 -3.64
CA THR A 172 -10.36 -5.63 -2.93
C THR A 172 -11.07 -4.31 -3.26
N ALA A 173 -10.34 -3.19 -3.33
CA ALA A 173 -10.91 -1.91 -3.76
C ALA A 173 -11.47 -1.99 -5.18
N LEU A 174 -10.72 -2.56 -6.12
CA LEU A 174 -11.17 -2.77 -7.51
C LEU A 174 -12.41 -3.66 -7.58
N ALA A 175 -12.46 -4.73 -6.78
CA ALA A 175 -13.62 -5.61 -6.68
C ALA A 175 -14.88 -4.87 -6.23
N ILE A 176 -14.78 -4.08 -5.15
CA ILE A 176 -15.91 -3.29 -4.62
C ILE A 176 -16.44 -2.32 -5.69
N ILE A 177 -15.55 -1.66 -6.43
CA ILE A 177 -15.90 -0.75 -7.53
C ILE A 177 -16.55 -1.52 -8.69
N TYR A 178 -15.89 -2.59 -9.17
CA TYR A 178 -16.33 -3.34 -10.35
C TYR A 178 -17.75 -3.88 -10.21
N TRP A 179 -18.11 -4.35 -9.01
CA TRP A 179 -19.44 -4.88 -8.70
C TRP A 179 -20.44 -3.81 -8.24
N ASP A 180 -20.08 -2.53 -8.26
CA ASP A 180 -20.94 -1.41 -7.86
C ASP A 180 -21.49 -1.51 -6.43
N VAL A 181 -20.69 -2.09 -5.51
CA VAL A 181 -21.08 -2.28 -4.10
C VAL A 181 -20.44 -1.26 -3.16
N GLU A 182 -19.80 -0.22 -3.70
CA GLU A 182 -19.08 0.79 -2.91
C GLU A 182 -19.94 1.44 -1.84
N SER A 183 -21.12 1.94 -2.21
CA SER A 183 -22.04 2.59 -1.28
C SER A 183 -22.58 1.62 -0.24
N ALA A 184 -22.89 0.39 -0.64
CA ALA A 184 -23.36 -0.64 0.28
C ALA A 184 -22.29 -1.00 1.34
N VAL A 185 -21.02 -1.10 0.92
CA VAL A 185 -19.90 -1.37 1.84
C VAL A 185 -19.63 -0.15 2.73
N ALA A 186 -19.67 1.07 2.21
CA ALA A 186 -19.45 2.29 2.99
C ALA A 186 -20.46 2.44 4.12
N HIS A 187 -21.73 2.10 3.86
CA HIS A 187 -22.81 2.19 4.85
C HIS A 187 -23.06 0.90 5.64
N LEU A 188 -22.17 -0.09 5.54
CA LEU A 188 -22.34 -1.38 6.20
C LEU A 188 -22.39 -1.24 7.73
N ILE A 189 -21.61 -0.30 8.28
CA ILE A 189 -21.46 -0.09 9.73
C ILE A 189 -21.95 1.30 10.14
N LEU A 190 -21.51 2.34 9.42
CA LEU A 190 -21.86 3.74 9.70
C LEU A 190 -22.85 4.24 8.64
N LYS A 191 -24.04 4.66 9.05
CA LYS A 191 -25.09 5.18 8.15
C LYS A 191 -25.02 6.68 7.99
#